data_AF-A0A961J3I5-F1
#
_entry.id   AF-A0A961J3I5-F1
#
_cell.length_a   1.000
_cell.length_b   1.000
_cell.length_c   1.000
_cell.angle_alpha   90.00
_cell.angle_beta   90.00
_cell.angle_gamma   90.00
#
_symmetry.space_group_name_H-M   'P 1'
#
loop_
_entity.id
_entity.type
_entity.pdbx_description
1 polymer ?
#
loop_
_entity_poly.entity_id
_entity_poly.type
_entity_poly.pdbx_seq_one_letter_code
_entity_poly.pdbx_strand_id
1 'polypeptide(L)'
;IVGLLKTGSAFYAPATSAIEMAEAYLKDQKRVLPCAAYCDGDLGVKDMYVGVPTVIGAGGIEKIVNIKLTKEEQAMFDVSVKAVQGLVDACKGIDPSLA
;
A
#
# COMPACT_ATOMS: atom_id res chain seq x y z
N ILE A 1 -8.88 -8.71 19.22
CA ILE A 1 -9.14 -7.32 19.69
C ILE A 1 -10.28 -6.68 18.88
N VAL A 2 -10.21 -6.57 17.55
CA VAL A 2 -11.30 -5.98 16.72
C VAL A 2 -12.62 -6.77 16.78
N GLY A 3 -12.56 -8.11 16.72
CA GLY A 3 -13.75 -8.96 16.84
C GLY A 3 -14.47 -8.90 18.20
N LEU A 4 -13.87 -8.27 19.21
CA LEU A 4 -14.50 -8.07 20.53
C LEU A 4 -15.26 -6.74 20.65
N LEU A 5 -15.00 -5.78 19.75
CA LEU A 5 -15.62 -4.45 19.80
C LEU A 5 -17.08 -4.45 19.32
N LYS A 6 -17.48 -5.40 18.46
CA LYS A 6 -18.82 -5.63 17.87
C LYS A 6 -19.43 -4.46 17.09
N THR A 7 -19.41 -3.24 17.64
CA THR A 7 -19.99 -2.01 17.09
C THR A 7 -18.97 -1.09 16.45
N GLY A 8 -17.71 -1.51 16.32
CA GLY A 8 -16.66 -0.68 15.72
C GLY A 8 -15.42 -1.46 15.29
N SER A 9 -14.60 -0.80 14.48
CA SER A 9 -13.32 -1.30 13.95
C SER A 9 -12.14 -0.91 14.86
N ALA A 10 -10.93 -1.41 14.60
CA ALA A 10 -9.73 -0.85 15.21
C ALA A 10 -9.56 0.62 14.83
N PHE A 11 -9.15 1.47 15.77
CA PHE A 11 -8.88 2.89 15.51
C PHE A 11 -7.53 3.35 16.07
N TYR A 12 -7.08 2.86 17.23
CA TYR A 12 -5.77 3.23 17.78
C TYR A 12 -4.60 2.79 16.88
N ALA A 13 -4.52 1.49 16.54
CA ALA A 13 -3.42 1.00 15.71
C ALA A 13 -3.42 1.64 14.30
N PRO A 14 -4.56 1.75 13.59
CA PRO A 14 -4.60 2.49 12.31
C PRO A 14 -4.17 3.95 12.43
N ALA A 15 -4.60 4.65 13.49
CA ALA A 15 -4.21 6.04 13.71
C ALA A 15 -2.69 6.16 13.94
N THR A 16 -2.10 5.33 14.80
CA THR A 16 -0.64 5.35 15.03
C THR A 16 0.13 5.03 13.75
N SER A 17 -0.29 4.03 12.97
CA SER A 17 0.37 3.70 11.70
C SER A 17 0.33 4.87 10.70
N ALA A 18 -0.81 5.56 10.58
CA ALA A 18 -0.91 6.74 9.71
C ALA A 18 -0.06 7.91 10.22
N ILE A 19 0.00 8.12 11.54
CA ILE A 19 0.85 9.16 12.15
C ILE A 19 2.32 8.86 11.92
N GLU A 20 2.75 7.60 12.00
CA GLU A 20 4.14 7.23 11.68
C GLU A 20 4.52 7.55 10.24
N MET A 21 3.62 7.34 9.29
CA MET A 21 3.83 7.73 7.89
C MET A 21 3.91 9.26 7.74
N ALA A 22 2.99 9.99 8.39
CA ALA A 22 2.97 11.46 8.36
C ALA A 22 4.23 12.07 9.01
N GLU A 23 4.69 11.50 10.12
CA GLU A 23 5.91 11.95 10.80
C GLU A 23 7.15 11.70 9.93
N ALA A 24 7.23 10.56 9.25
CA ALA A 24 8.32 10.27 8.33
C ALA A 24 8.42 11.31 7.20
N TYR A 25 7.28 11.74 6.66
CA TYR A 25 7.20 12.81 5.68
C TYR A 25 7.59 14.17 6.27
N LEU A 26 6.91 14.60 7.35
CA LEU A 26 7.06 15.94 7.94
C LEU A 26 8.46 16.21 8.48
N LYS A 27 9.16 15.18 8.96
CA LYS A 27 10.49 15.29 9.56
C LYS A 27 11.60 14.75 8.65
N ASP A 28 11.32 14.48 7.38
CA ASP A 28 12.24 13.90 6.39
C ASP A 28 13.05 12.70 6.95
N GLN A 29 12.38 11.79 7.66
CA GLN A 29 13.08 10.73 8.39
C GLN A 29 13.60 9.63 7.45
N LYS A 30 13.15 9.60 6.20
CA LYS A 30 13.49 8.56 5.20
C LYS A 30 13.23 7.16 5.75
N ARG A 31 12.10 6.99 6.47
CA ARG A 31 11.75 5.72 7.10
C ARG A 31 11.33 4.70 6.05
N VAL A 32 11.73 3.45 6.26
CA VAL A 32 11.23 2.32 5.48
C VAL A 32 9.93 1.84 6.11
N LEU A 33 8.81 2.02 5.42
CA LEU A 33 7.47 1.63 5.87
C LEU A 33 6.72 0.88 4.75
N PRO A 34 6.02 -0.23 5.07
CA PRO A 34 5.14 -0.89 4.11
C PRO A 34 3.88 -0.03 3.90
N CYS A 35 3.69 0.47 2.69
CA CYS A 35 2.59 1.39 2.37
C CYS A 35 2.01 1.05 0.98
N ALA A 36 0.73 1.37 0.77
CA ALA A 36 0.16 1.34 -0.57
C ALA A 36 0.78 2.49 -1.38
N ALA A 37 1.61 2.16 -2.36
CA ALA A 37 2.28 3.13 -3.21
C ALA A 37 2.09 2.80 -4.70
N TYR A 38 2.12 3.84 -5.52
CA TYR A 38 1.99 3.71 -6.97
C TYR A 38 3.23 3.03 -7.53
N CYS A 39 3.03 1.87 -8.15
CA CYS A 39 4.08 1.08 -8.78
C CYS A 39 4.06 1.33 -10.29
N ASP A 40 5.20 1.73 -10.86
CA ASP A 40 5.39 1.91 -12.31
C ASP A 40 6.48 0.97 -12.83
N GLY A 41 6.25 -0.34 -12.66
CA GLY A 41 7.19 -1.42 -12.97
C GLY A 41 7.84 -2.05 -11.74
N ASP A 42 7.67 -1.47 -10.55
CA ASP A 42 8.19 -2.01 -9.30
C ASP A 42 7.57 -3.37 -8.97
N LEU A 43 8.42 -4.33 -8.60
CA LEU A 43 8.02 -5.72 -8.28
C LEU A 43 7.17 -6.39 -9.37
N GLY A 44 7.31 -5.96 -10.64
CA GLY A 44 6.53 -6.48 -11.76
C GLY A 44 5.11 -5.92 -11.84
N VAL A 45 4.77 -4.90 -11.04
CA VAL A 45 3.47 -4.23 -11.01
C VAL A 45 3.59 -2.87 -11.69
N LYS A 46 2.65 -2.57 -12.58
CA LYS A 46 2.59 -1.30 -13.28
C LYS A 46 1.20 -0.68 -13.18
N ASP A 47 1.15 0.63 -13.03
CA ASP A 47 -0.06 1.45 -13.01
C ASP A 47 -1.06 1.06 -11.91
N MET A 48 -0.54 0.79 -10.72
CA MET A 48 -1.37 0.31 -9.61
C MET A 48 -0.81 0.75 -8.26
N TYR A 49 -1.69 1.06 -7.31
CA TYR A 49 -1.31 1.18 -5.90
C TYR A 49 -1.34 -0.18 -5.22
N VAL A 50 -0.17 -0.64 -4.75
CA VAL A 50 -0.04 -1.93 -4.04
C VAL A 50 0.79 -1.73 -2.78
N GLY A 51 0.51 -2.55 -1.75
CA GLY A 51 1.30 -2.57 -0.53
C GLY A 51 2.73 -3.04 -0.81
N VAL A 52 3.67 -2.10 -0.80
CA VAL A 52 5.09 -2.36 -1.05
C VAL A 52 5.96 -1.67 0.00
N PRO A 53 7.17 -2.15 0.28
CA PRO A 53 8.10 -1.45 1.16
C PRO A 53 8.55 -0.14 0.49
N THR A 54 8.33 0.98 1.18
CA THR A 54 8.63 2.32 0.65
C THR A 54 9.59 3.07 1.56
N VAL A 55 10.36 3.99 1.00
CA VAL A 55 11.07 5.03 1.73
C VAL A 55 10.24 6.30 1.70
N ILE A 56 9.81 6.76 2.87
CA ILE A 56 9.03 8.00 3.01
C ILE A 56 9.92 9.10 3.57
N GLY A 57 10.08 10.18 2.81
CA GLY A 57 10.79 11.41 3.19
C GLY A 57 9.98 12.66 2.85
N ALA A 58 10.61 13.82 2.89
CA ALA A 58 9.94 15.10 2.59
C ALA A 58 9.43 15.18 1.14
N GLY A 59 9.98 14.37 0.23
CA GLY A 59 9.48 14.23 -1.14
C GLY A 59 8.26 13.32 -1.31
N GLY A 60 7.69 12.78 -0.21
CA GLY A 60 6.66 11.74 -0.27
C GLY A 60 7.30 10.35 -0.35
N ILE A 61 6.80 9.50 -1.24
CA ILE A 61 7.44 8.21 -1.54
C ILE A 61 8.68 8.47 -2.41
N GLU A 62 9.86 8.48 -1.78
CA GLU A 62 11.13 8.76 -2.48
C GLU A 62 11.67 7.52 -3.20
N LYS A 63 11.31 6.32 -2.73
CA LYS A 63 11.76 5.05 -3.30
C LYS A 63 10.83 3.90 -2.93
N ILE A 64 10.58 3.00 -3.87
CA ILE A 64 10.08 1.65 -3.55
C ILE A 64 11.29 0.73 -3.40
N VAL A 65 11.35 0.01 -2.27
CA VAL A 65 12.46 -0.89 -1.98
C VAL A 65 12.30 -2.16 -2.80
N ASN A 66 13.18 -2.33 -3.77
CA ASN A 66 13.19 -3.56 -4.56
C ASN A 66 13.64 -4.73 -3.68
N ILE A 67 12.77 -5.73 -3.53
CA ILE A 67 13.03 -6.96 -2.80
C ILE A 67 12.92 -8.14 -3.75
N LYS A 68 13.79 -9.13 -3.56
CA LYS A 68 13.73 -10.36 -4.34
C LYS A 68 12.79 -11.33 -3.63
N LEU A 69 11.61 -11.53 -4.18
CA LEU A 69 10.66 -12.53 -3.73
C LEU A 69 11.08 -13.93 -4.20
N THR A 70 10.82 -14.94 -3.38
CA THR A 70 10.84 -16.34 -3.80
C THR A 70 9.71 -16.62 -4.80
N LYS A 71 9.71 -17.78 -5.45
CA LYS A 71 8.66 -18.14 -6.42
C LYS A 71 7.29 -18.24 -5.74
N GLU A 72 7.28 -18.79 -4.52
CA GLU A 72 6.09 -18.96 -3.70
C GLU A 72 5.54 -17.60 -3.25
N GLU A 73 6.40 -16.69 -2.79
CA GLU A 73 6.02 -15.33 -2.40
C GLU A 73 5.53 -14.51 -3.59
N GLN A 74 6.18 -14.64 -4.75
CA GLN A 74 5.72 -13.99 -5.98
C GLN A 74 4.32 -14.47 -6.37
N ALA A 75 4.06 -15.78 -6.31
CA ALA A 75 2.73 -16.32 -6.60
C ALA A 75 1.66 -15.77 -5.65
N MET A 76 1.97 -15.64 -4.34
CA MET A 76 1.05 -15.02 -3.37
C MET A 76 0.84 -13.53 -3.64
N PHE A 77 1.92 -12.82 -4.00
CA PHE A 77 1.86 -11.41 -4.33
C PHE A 77 1.03 -11.16 -5.59
N ASP A 78 1.21 -11.94 -6.64
CA ASP A 78 0.44 -11.85 -7.89
C ASP A 78 -1.07 -12.07 -7.65
N VAL A 79 -1.43 -12.99 -6.75
CA VAL A 79 -2.83 -13.19 -6.32
C VAL A 79 -3.35 -11.94 -5.61
N SER A 80 -2.57 -11.34 -4.72
CA SER A 80 -2.93 -10.09 -4.04
C SER A 80 -3.11 -8.93 -5.03
N VAL A 81 -2.22 -8.78 -6.01
CA VAL A 81 -2.30 -7.73 -7.05
C VAL A 81 -3.55 -7.92 -7.90
N LYS A 82 -3.89 -9.15 -8.29
CA LYS A 82 -5.13 -9.45 -9.03
C LYS A 82 -6.38 -9.06 -8.26
N ALA A 83 -6.40 -9.24 -6.94
CA ALA A 83 -7.52 -8.80 -6.12
C ALA A 83 -7.68 -7.26 -6.14
N VAL A 84 -6.55 -6.52 -6.11
CA VAL A 84 -6.58 -5.05 -6.25
C VAL A 84 -7.06 -4.63 -7.64
N GLN A 85 -6.59 -5.30 -8.70
CA GLN A 85 -7.07 -5.03 -10.07
C GLN A 85 -8.59 -5.18 -10.18
N GLY A 86 -9.15 -6.26 -9.64
CA GLY A 86 -10.60 -6.47 -9.66
C GLY A 86 -11.38 -5.38 -8.92
N LEU A 87 -10.83 -4.83 -7.83
CA LEU A 87 -11.43 -3.67 -7.13
C LEU A 87 -11.38 -2.40 -7.99
N VAL A 88 -10.25 -2.13 -8.64
CA VAL A 88 -10.10 -0.98 -9.54
C VAL A 88 -11.07 -1.08 -10.72
N ASP A 89 -11.19 -2.25 -11.34
CA ASP A 89 -12.13 -2.48 -12.45
C ASP A 89 -13.58 -2.24 -12.00
N ALA A 90 -13.95 -2.69 -10.80
CA ALA A 90 -15.26 -2.42 -10.22
C ALA A 90 -15.47 -0.92 -9.98
N CYS A 91 -14.47 -0.19 -9.48
CA CYS A 91 -14.53 1.26 -9.33
C CYS A 91 -14.74 1.97 -10.68
N LYS A 92 -14.01 1.58 -11.72
CA LYS A 92 -14.16 2.12 -13.09
C LYS A 92 -15.54 1.83 -13.68
N GLY A 93 -16.12 0.68 -13.36
CA GLY A 93 -17.49 0.33 -13.76
C GLY A 93 -18.57 1.18 -13.08
N ILE A 94 -18.29 1.71 -11.88
CA ILE A 94 -19.21 2.56 -11.11
C ILE A 94 -19.04 4.05 -11.47
N ASP A 95 -17.79 4.50 -11.65
CA ASP A 95 -17.44 5.89 -11.95
C ASP A 95 -16.64 5.98 -13.27
N PRO A 96 -17.27 6.46 -14.36
CA PRO A 96 -16.61 6.59 -15.66
C PRO A 96 -15.43 7.56 -15.69
N SER A 97 -15.28 8.46 -14.72
CA SER A 97 -14.14 9.39 -14.67
C SER A 97 -12.81 8.70 -14.35
N LEU A 98 -12.88 7.46 -13.86
CA LEU A 98 -11.72 6.63 -13.51
C LEU A 98 -11.27 5.72 -14.66
N ALA A 99 -12.02 5.67 -15.76
CA ALA A 99 -11.82 4.71 -16.86
C ALA A 99 -10.60 5.05 -17.74
#